data_AF-A0A376DW52-F1
#
_entry.id   AF-A0A376DW52-F1
#
_cell.length_a   1.000
_cell.length_b   1.000
_cell.length_c   1.000
_cell.angle_alpha   90.00
_cell.angle_beta   90.00
_cell.angle_gamma   90.00
#
_symmetry.space_group_name_H-M   'P 1'
#
loop_
_entity.id
_entity.type
_entity.pdbx_description
1 polymer ?
#
loop_
_entity_poly.entity_id
_entity_poly.type
_entity_poly.pdbx_seq_one_letter_code
_entity_poly.pdbx_strand_id
1 'polypeptide(L)'
;MQNIKKIKKSADADSEQILRDLHLKVSKLIQIDKKNDDFVNESSNESKMFLGKLEVLYPVLTKRELKLCTYFRMNLSSKEISALEDTTTATIRVYKTRIKSKVGLGRQDNLVTFLNSI
;
A
#
# COMPACT_ATOMS: atom_id res chain seq x y z
N MET A 1 -23.98 54.69 23.98
CA MET A 1 -22.79 53.80 23.79
C MET A 1 -23.15 52.30 23.91
N GLN A 2 -24.12 51.78 23.14
CA GLN A 2 -24.50 50.34 23.20
C GLN A 2 -24.26 49.54 21.91
N ASN A 3 -23.94 50.19 20.78
CA ASN A 3 -23.78 49.52 19.49
C ASN A 3 -22.35 49.01 19.21
N ILE A 4 -21.33 49.57 19.87
CA ILE A 4 -19.92 49.18 19.64
C ILE A 4 -19.59 47.83 20.33
N LYS A 5 -20.24 47.50 21.45
CA LYS A 5 -20.05 46.20 22.14
C LYS A 5 -20.65 45.00 21.40
N LYS A 6 -21.62 45.19 20.51
CA LYS A 6 -22.23 44.10 19.72
C LYS A 6 -21.40 43.72 18.49
N ILE A 7 -20.78 44.70 17.82
CA ILE A 7 -19.95 44.47 16.62
C ILE A 7 -18.63 43.75 16.97
N LYS A 8 -18.04 44.03 18.14
CA LYS A 8 -16.85 43.31 18.61
C LYS A 8 -17.13 41.86 18.98
N LYS A 9 -18.34 41.53 19.42
CA LYS A 9 -18.72 40.19 19.91
C LYS A 9 -19.11 39.23 18.77
N SER A 10 -19.60 39.75 17.63
CA SER A 10 -19.90 38.95 16.44
C SER A 10 -18.63 38.57 15.66
N ALA A 11 -17.67 39.49 15.52
CA ALA A 11 -16.39 39.22 14.85
C ALA A 11 -15.53 38.19 15.61
N ASP A 12 -15.63 38.17 16.94
CA ASP A 12 -14.92 37.24 17.82
C ASP A 12 -15.54 35.83 17.76
N ALA A 13 -16.88 35.74 17.71
CA ALA A 13 -17.59 34.46 17.55
C ALA A 13 -17.32 33.80 16.20
N ASP A 14 -17.24 34.58 15.11
CA ASP A 14 -16.88 34.08 13.78
C ASP A 14 -15.42 33.62 13.74
N SER A 15 -14.51 34.36 14.39
CA SER A 15 -13.09 33.99 14.49
C SER A 15 -12.89 32.70 15.30
N GLU A 16 -13.64 32.54 16.39
CA GLU A 16 -13.60 31.33 17.22
C GLU A 16 -14.18 30.12 16.48
N GLN A 17 -15.23 30.33 15.67
CA GLN A 17 -15.79 29.30 14.81
C GLN A 17 -14.78 28.88 13.72
N ILE A 18 -14.09 29.83 13.09
CA ILE A 18 -13.04 29.53 12.10
C ILE A 18 -11.87 28.76 12.73
N LEU A 19 -11.46 29.12 13.95
CA LEU A 19 -10.43 28.42 14.70
C LEU A 19 -10.84 26.97 15.03
N ARG A 20 -12.09 26.76 15.44
CA ARG A 20 -12.64 25.42 15.69
C ARG A 20 -12.68 24.57 14.42
N ASP A 21 -13.15 25.14 13.31
CA ASP A 21 -13.17 24.46 12.01
C ASP A 21 -11.77 24.09 11.53
N LEU A 22 -10.80 24.99 11.71
CA LEU A 22 -9.40 24.73 11.36
C LEU A 22 -8.81 23.62 12.23
N HIS A 23 -9.05 23.65 13.54
CA HIS A 23 -8.60 22.63 14.47
C HIS A 23 -9.18 21.25 14.12
N LEU A 24 -10.47 21.18 13.76
CA LEU A 24 -11.13 19.95 13.33
C LEU A 24 -10.51 19.40 12.03
N LYS A 25 -10.22 20.27 11.05
CA LYS A 25 -9.55 19.88 9.80
C LYS A 25 -8.15 19.34 10.04
N VAL A 26 -7.34 20.03 10.84
CA VAL A 26 -5.98 19.59 11.18
C VAL A 26 -6.01 18.26 11.92
N SER A 27 -6.88 18.12 12.92
CA SER A 27 -7.05 16.86 13.67
C SER A 27 -7.45 15.70 12.76
N LYS A 28 -8.34 15.93 11.79
CA LYS A 28 -8.75 14.91 10.80
C LYS A 28 -7.60 14.50 9.89
N LEU A 29 -6.78 15.45 9.42
CA LEU A 29 -5.61 15.17 8.60
C LEU A 29 -4.58 14.33 9.36
N ILE A 30 -4.30 14.67 10.63
CA ILE A 30 -3.40 13.90 11.50
C ILE A 30 -3.92 12.46 11.71
N GLN A 31 -5.23 12.29 11.91
CA GLN A 31 -5.83 10.96 12.04
C GLN A 31 -5.73 10.12 10.76
N ILE A 32 -5.91 10.75 9.59
CA ILE A 32 -5.74 10.07 8.29
C ILE A 32 -4.29 9.63 8.12
N ASP A 33 -3.34 10.50 8.42
CA ASP A 33 -1.91 10.21 8.32
C ASP A 33 -1.49 9.06 9.25
N LYS A 34 -1.93 9.11 10.52
CA LYS A 34 -1.68 8.02 11.48
C LYS A 34 -2.29 6.69 11.03
N LYS A 35 -3.54 6.71 10.53
CA LYS A 35 -4.19 5.49 9.99
C LYS A 35 -3.44 4.95 8.77
N ASN A 36 -2.89 5.83 7.94
CA ASN A 36 -2.09 5.44 6.79
C ASN A 36 -0.77 4.79 7.23
N ASP A 37 -0.09 5.35 8.23
CA ASP A 37 1.13 4.77 8.81
C ASP A 37 0.89 3.39 9.42
N ASP A 38 -0.18 3.24 10.22
CA ASP A 38 -0.59 1.96 10.80
C ASP A 38 -0.88 0.91 9.71
N PHE A 39 -1.59 1.30 8.64
CA PHE A 39 -1.89 0.43 7.50
C PHE A 39 -0.61 0.00 6.73
N VAL A 40 0.31 0.94 6.50
CA VAL A 40 1.60 0.65 5.84
C VAL A 40 2.44 -0.31 6.69
N ASN A 41 2.45 -0.13 8.01
CA ASN A 41 3.15 -1.02 8.93
C ASN A 41 2.54 -2.44 8.96
N GLU A 42 1.22 -2.55 9.03
CA GLU A 42 0.51 -3.83 9.01
C GLU A 42 0.70 -4.57 7.67
N SER A 43 0.56 -3.86 6.55
CA SER A 43 0.81 -4.39 5.20
C SER A 43 2.26 -4.87 5.03
N SER A 44 3.22 -4.15 5.64
CA SER A 44 4.63 -4.54 5.65
C SER A 44 4.87 -5.81 6.47
N ASN A 45 4.17 -5.96 7.60
CA ASN A 45 4.28 -7.16 8.43
C ASN A 45 3.67 -8.39 7.74
N GLU A 46 2.48 -8.25 7.13
CA GLU A 46 1.87 -9.34 6.34
C GLU A 46 2.78 -9.76 5.18
N SER A 47 3.34 -8.78 4.46
CA SER A 47 4.28 -9.03 3.36
C SER A 47 5.55 -9.76 3.82
N LYS A 48 6.09 -9.42 5.00
CA LYS A 48 7.24 -10.11 5.60
C LYS A 48 6.90 -11.54 5.99
N MET A 49 5.74 -11.78 6.62
CA MET A 49 5.28 -13.12 6.97
C MET A 49 5.07 -13.99 5.72
N PHE A 50 4.43 -13.44 4.69
CA PHE A 50 4.25 -14.11 3.40
C PHE A 50 5.59 -14.48 2.77
N LEU A 51 6.54 -13.54 2.69
CA LEU A 51 7.87 -13.80 2.15
C LEU A 51 8.60 -14.90 2.94
N GLY A 52 8.53 -14.85 4.27
CA GLY A 52 9.10 -15.89 5.13
C GLY A 52 8.51 -17.27 4.88
N LYS A 53 7.17 -17.38 4.76
CA LYS A 53 6.52 -18.65 4.39
C LYS A 53 6.95 -19.12 3.01
N LEU A 54 6.97 -18.22 2.03
CA LEU A 54 7.32 -18.54 0.64
C LEU A 54 8.78 -19.02 0.52
N GLU A 55 9.69 -18.41 1.27
CA GLU A 55 11.11 -18.79 1.31
C GLU A 55 11.32 -20.18 1.95
N VAL A 56 10.56 -20.50 3.01
CA VAL A 56 10.58 -21.84 3.63
C VAL A 56 9.98 -22.90 2.72
N LEU A 57 8.86 -22.62 2.07
CA LEU A 57 8.17 -23.57 1.18
C LEU A 57 8.94 -23.79 -0.14
N TYR A 58 9.56 -22.74 -0.67
CA TYR A 58 10.22 -22.76 -1.98
C TYR A 58 11.62 -22.12 -1.91
N PRO A 59 12.59 -22.75 -1.23
CA PRO A 59 13.95 -22.24 -1.07
C PRO A 59 14.73 -22.13 -2.39
N VAL A 60 14.21 -22.72 -3.48
CA VAL A 60 14.75 -22.61 -4.84
C VAL A 60 14.48 -21.24 -5.50
N LEU A 61 13.58 -20.44 -4.92
CA LEU A 61 13.32 -19.08 -5.37
C LEU A 61 14.47 -18.17 -4.96
N THR A 62 14.96 -17.39 -5.92
CA THR A 62 15.96 -16.34 -5.66
C THR A 62 15.31 -15.14 -4.97
N LYS A 63 16.11 -14.33 -4.28
CA LYS A 63 15.64 -13.06 -3.68
C LYS A 63 14.89 -12.16 -4.67
N ARG A 64 15.34 -12.12 -5.93
CA ARG A 64 14.66 -11.36 -6.99
C ARG A 64 13.29 -11.96 -7.32
N GLU A 65 13.17 -13.27 -7.43
CA GLU A 65 11.89 -13.94 -7.67
C GLU A 65 10.92 -13.77 -6.50
N LEU A 66 11.41 -13.85 -5.26
CA LEU A 66 10.62 -13.57 -4.05
C LEU A 66 10.06 -12.14 -4.08
N LYS A 67 10.89 -11.15 -4.42
CA LYS A 67 10.45 -9.75 -4.59
C LYS A 67 9.37 -9.61 -5.66
N LEU A 68 9.54 -10.27 -6.80
CA LEU A 68 8.54 -10.27 -7.87
C LEU A 68 7.23 -10.95 -7.44
N CYS A 69 7.27 -12.00 -6.61
CA CYS A 69 6.06 -12.61 -6.03
C CYS A 69 5.25 -11.61 -5.21
N THR A 70 5.90 -10.73 -4.44
CA THR A 70 5.20 -9.66 -3.72
C THR A 70 4.43 -8.75 -4.69
N TYR A 71 5.05 -8.33 -5.79
CA TYR A 71 4.38 -7.51 -6.81
C TYR A 71 3.22 -8.23 -7.50
N PHE A 72 3.37 -9.53 -7.80
CA PHE A 72 2.28 -10.32 -8.35
C PHE A 72 1.13 -10.51 -7.36
N ARG A 73 1.42 -10.70 -6.06
CA ARG A 73 0.41 -10.78 -4.99
C ARG A 73 -0.36 -9.46 -4.85
N MET A 74 0.33 -8.33 -5.01
CA MET A 74 -0.27 -6.99 -5.09
C MET A 74 -1.07 -6.73 -6.39
N ASN A 75 -1.22 -7.74 -7.25
CA ASN A 75 -1.97 -7.68 -8.50
C ASN A 75 -1.43 -6.62 -9.51
N LEU A 76 -0.13 -6.30 -9.43
CA LEU A 76 0.50 -5.37 -10.37
C LEU A 76 0.65 -6.02 -11.75
N SER A 77 0.40 -5.23 -12.80
CA SER A 77 0.57 -5.64 -14.18
C SER A 77 2.06 -5.76 -14.54
N SER A 78 2.38 -6.54 -15.57
CA SER A 78 3.77 -6.62 -16.07
C SER A 78 4.33 -5.28 -16.52
N LYS A 79 3.48 -4.31 -16.89
CA LYS A 79 3.89 -2.95 -17.25
C LYS A 79 4.33 -2.16 -16.02
N GLU A 80 3.52 -2.16 -14.97
CA GLU A 80 3.83 -1.49 -13.70
C GLU A 80 5.09 -2.08 -13.07
N ILE A 81 5.19 -3.42 -13.02
CA ILE A 81 6.38 -4.09 -12.49
C ILE A 81 7.62 -3.75 -13.33
N SER A 82 7.49 -3.70 -14.66
CA SER A 82 8.63 -3.37 -15.52
C SER A 82 9.14 -1.94 -15.30
N ALA A 83 8.24 -1.00 -15.01
CA ALA A 83 8.59 0.38 -14.67
C ALA A 83 9.23 0.49 -13.28
N LEU A 84 8.79 -0.32 -12.31
CA LEU A 84 9.35 -0.33 -10.94
C LEU A 84 10.72 -0.99 -10.84
N GLU A 85 11.00 -1.97 -11.71
CA GLU A 85 12.23 -2.77 -11.69
C GLU A 85 13.26 -2.33 -12.75
N ASP A 86 12.99 -1.26 -13.51
CA ASP A 86 13.79 -0.81 -14.65
C ASP A 86 14.09 -1.95 -15.64
N THR A 87 13.05 -2.73 -16.01
CA THR A 87 13.18 -3.87 -16.95
C THR A 87 12.16 -3.81 -18.08
N THR A 88 12.16 -4.82 -18.94
CA THR A 88 11.13 -4.97 -19.97
C THR A 88 9.96 -5.84 -19.49
N THR A 89 8.76 -5.57 -20.01
CA THR A 89 7.59 -6.43 -19.77
C THR A 89 7.82 -7.89 -20.18
N ALA A 90 8.63 -8.14 -21.21
CA ALA A 90 9.01 -9.48 -21.65
C ALA A 90 9.83 -10.22 -20.58
N THR A 91 10.80 -9.52 -19.96
CA THR A 91 11.59 -10.04 -18.83
C THR A 91 10.68 -10.44 -17.66
N ILE A 92 9.71 -9.59 -17.29
CA ILE A 92 8.75 -9.89 -16.22
C ILE A 92 7.90 -11.11 -16.55
N ARG A 93 7.46 -11.29 -17.79
CA ARG A 93 6.73 -12.48 -18.24
C ARG A 93 7.56 -13.76 -18.12
N VAL A 94 8.84 -13.71 -18.50
CA VAL A 94 9.76 -14.83 -18.34
C VAL A 94 9.91 -15.20 -16.86
N TYR A 95 10.10 -14.22 -15.99
CA TYR A 95 10.14 -14.46 -14.54
C TYR A 95 8.85 -15.09 -14.02
N LYS A 96 7.67 -14.59 -14.46
CA LYS A 96 6.38 -15.17 -14.07
C LYS A 96 6.30 -16.67 -14.44
N THR A 97 6.73 -17.03 -15.64
CA THR A 97 6.77 -18.44 -16.08
C THR A 97 7.77 -19.28 -15.29
N ARG A 98 8.97 -18.74 -15.01
CA ARG A 98 9.98 -19.44 -14.20
C ARG A 98 9.49 -19.68 -12.77
N ILE A 99 8.87 -18.67 -12.15
CA ILE A 99 8.28 -18.78 -10.82
C ILE A 99 7.22 -19.87 -10.81
N LYS A 100 6.26 -19.84 -11.76
CA LYS A 100 5.25 -20.90 -11.90
C LYS A 100 5.87 -22.30 -11.96
N SER A 101 6.90 -22.48 -12.78
CA SER A 101 7.60 -23.76 -12.89
C SER A 101 8.26 -24.19 -11.58
N LYS A 102 8.86 -23.26 -10.83
CA LYS A 102 9.55 -23.53 -9.56
C LYS A 102 8.58 -23.87 -8.42
N VAL A 103 7.39 -23.28 -8.43
CA VAL A 103 6.34 -23.56 -7.43
C VAL A 103 5.42 -24.72 -7.84
N GLY A 104 5.69 -25.38 -8.98
CA GLY A 104 4.92 -26.54 -9.45
C GLY A 104 3.57 -26.21 -10.09
N LEU A 105 3.33 -24.95 -10.49
CA LEU A 105 2.10 -24.53 -11.14
C LEU A 105 2.10 -24.88 -12.64
N GLY A 106 1.01 -25.48 -13.09
CA GLY A 106 0.72 -25.78 -14.47
C GLY A 106 0.40 -24.54 -15.32
N ARG A 107 0.23 -24.75 -16.62
CA ARG A 107 0.04 -23.66 -17.58
C ARG A 107 -1.24 -22.85 -17.32
N GLN A 108 -2.32 -23.52 -16.90
CA GLN A 108 -3.62 -22.90 -16.63
C GLN A 108 -3.72 -22.27 -15.24
N ASP A 109 -2.81 -22.61 -14.33
CA ASP A 109 -2.90 -22.12 -12.96
C ASP A 109 -2.57 -20.63 -12.87
N ASN A 110 -3.31 -19.92 -12.03
CA ASN A 110 -3.08 -18.50 -11.80
C ASN A 110 -2.08 -18.30 -10.66
N LEU A 111 -0.93 -17.71 -10.99
CA LEU A 111 0.11 -17.41 -10.00
C LEU A 111 -0.41 -16.51 -8.87
N VAL A 112 -1.22 -15.49 -9.17
CA VAL A 112 -1.75 -14.55 -8.16
C VAL A 112 -2.66 -15.29 -7.18
N THR A 113 -3.56 -16.13 -7.69
CA THR A 113 -4.45 -16.96 -6.85
C THR A 113 -3.66 -17.88 -5.93
N PHE A 114 -2.61 -18.52 -6.45
CA PHE A 114 -1.71 -19.34 -5.65
C PHE A 114 -1.01 -18.52 -4.56
N LEU A 115 -0.41 -17.37 -4.91
CA LEU A 115 0.30 -16.53 -3.94
C LEU A 115 -0.63 -15.98 -2.85
N ASN A 116 -1.92 -15.77 -3.13
CA ASN A 116 -2.93 -15.36 -2.15
C ASN A 116 -3.36 -16.50 -1.21
N SER A 117 -3.08 -17.76 -1.54
CA SER A 117 -3.39 -18.93 -0.70
C SER A 117 -2.33 -19.25 0.36
N ILE A 118 -1.18 -18.55 0.32
CA ILE A 118 -0.05 -18.67 1.27
C ILE A 118 -0.19 -17.67 2.42
#